data_AF-A0A7S3B1F2-F1
#
_entry.id   AF-A0A7S3B1F2-F1
#
_cell.length_a   1.000
_cell.length_b   1.000
_cell.length_c   1.000
_cell.angle_alpha   90.00
_cell.angle_beta   90.00
_cell.angle_gamma   90.00
#
_symmetry.space_group_name_H-M   'P 1'
#
loop_
_entity.id
_entity.type
_entity.pdbx_description
1 polymer ?
#
loop_
_entity_poly.entity_id
_entity_poly.type
_entity_poly.pdbx_seq_one_letter_code
_entity_poly.pdbx_strand_id
1 'polypeptide(L)'
;KNCWWGGHGSDEVDSPDGSSVPGVYTVEACKASCLEYEGGRTCDGIMFEASTQRCFRKSNINPARCSPDPSYVLYLRASSSPAKPSHKIKPPSGKQLSAQERVEALNRRFRDGRPSDDLASSGVLVRQFDTLDDASKKWLPCPPEGNNNWCMQFSDRWPTSIINANQLALYYGPGKGGLIIAPTVELFCAYPSDGNSMEKVCDPLFGDGETCIPGCYPKGQECHGDVTWTCSYPPERLRDALQAQADRIDYQNRNNELVVDVRTVVSQLPEAIEGFFFIGDRTEPEETRRKFLTEYGMTDENGPPLVELVLSHDGGFRLA
;
A
#
# COMPACT_ATOMS: atom_id res chain seq x y z
N LYS A 1 -0.97 -18.48 15.85
CA LYS A 1 -0.02 -17.35 15.83
C LYS A 1 -0.31 -16.47 17.03
N ASN A 2 0.73 -16.05 17.74
CA ASN A 2 0.61 -15.18 18.89
C ASN A 2 1.01 -13.75 18.48
N CYS A 3 0.07 -12.81 18.60
CA CYS A 3 0.25 -11.40 18.27
C CYS A 3 0.04 -10.58 19.55
N TRP A 4 1.04 -9.81 19.97
CA TRP A 4 0.96 -8.97 21.16
C TRP A 4 1.50 -7.56 20.88
N TRP A 5 1.22 -6.64 21.80
CA TRP A 5 1.58 -5.22 21.72
C TRP A 5 3.09 -5.00 21.83
N GLY A 6 3.52 -3.75 21.61
CA GLY A 6 4.94 -3.40 21.67
C GLY A 6 5.75 -3.91 20.47
N GLY A 7 5.12 -3.95 19.28
CA GLY A 7 5.80 -4.27 18.03
C GLY A 7 5.65 -5.73 17.54
N HIS A 8 4.90 -6.57 18.25
CA HIS A 8 4.74 -8.01 17.96
C HIS A 8 3.43 -8.35 17.25
N GLY A 9 3.07 -7.54 16.25
CA GLY A 9 2.05 -7.88 15.25
C GLY A 9 0.61 -7.57 15.61
N SER A 10 0.34 -6.83 16.69
CA SER A 10 -0.98 -6.24 16.96
C SER A 10 -0.89 -5.25 18.13
N ASP A 11 -1.89 -4.40 18.30
CA ASP A 11 -2.11 -3.65 19.53
C ASP A 11 -3.23 -4.29 20.38
N GLU A 12 -3.23 -4.02 21.68
CA GLU A 12 -4.29 -4.50 22.58
C GLU A 12 -5.52 -3.58 22.51
N VAL A 13 -6.68 -4.21 22.37
CA VAL A 13 -7.97 -3.52 22.43
C VAL A 13 -8.42 -3.37 23.89
N ASP A 14 -8.14 -4.37 24.72
CA ASP A 14 -8.55 -4.48 26.11
C ASP A 14 -7.50 -3.91 27.07
N SER A 15 -7.96 -3.31 28.18
CA SER A 15 -7.09 -2.73 29.22
C SER A 15 -7.32 -3.41 30.58
N PRO A 16 -6.27 -3.71 31.36
CA PRO A 16 -4.84 -3.48 31.05
C PRO A 16 -4.34 -4.36 29.90
N ASP A 17 -3.24 -3.96 29.25
CA ASP A 17 -2.68 -4.71 28.12
C ASP A 17 -2.42 -6.18 28.49
N GLY A 18 -2.80 -7.09 27.59
CA GLY A 18 -2.74 -8.53 27.81
C GLY A 18 -3.88 -9.09 28.67
N SER A 19 -4.90 -8.28 29.00
CA SER A 19 -6.10 -8.77 29.65
C SER A 19 -6.97 -9.56 28.68
N SER A 20 -7.55 -10.65 29.18
CA SER A 20 -8.54 -11.42 28.43
C SER A 20 -9.92 -10.77 28.53
N VAL A 21 -10.73 -10.87 27.48
CA VAL A 21 -12.11 -10.40 27.47
C VAL A 21 -12.91 -11.05 28.61
N PRO A 22 -13.46 -10.28 29.56
CA PRO A 22 -14.19 -10.84 30.69
C PRO A 22 -15.42 -11.63 30.26
N GLY A 23 -15.62 -12.82 30.85
CA GLY A 23 -16.81 -13.65 30.62
C GLY A 23 -16.86 -14.37 29.27
N VAL A 24 -15.78 -14.33 28.47
CA VAL A 24 -15.73 -14.91 27.13
C VAL A 24 -14.75 -16.08 27.09
N TYR A 25 -15.31 -17.30 26.96
CA TYR A 25 -14.56 -18.56 27.10
C TYR A 25 -14.64 -19.48 25.87
N THR A 26 -15.27 -19.02 24.80
CA THR A 26 -15.40 -19.78 23.54
C THR A 26 -14.92 -18.94 22.37
N VAL A 27 -14.48 -19.60 21.30
CA VAL A 27 -14.02 -18.92 20.07
C VAL A 27 -15.16 -18.10 19.46
N GLU A 28 -16.39 -18.64 19.47
CA GLU A 28 -17.58 -17.98 18.92
C GLU A 28 -17.94 -16.73 19.71
N ALA A 29 -17.96 -16.81 21.05
CA ALA A 29 -18.20 -15.64 21.90
C ALA A 29 -17.07 -14.61 21.77
N CYS A 30 -15.83 -15.05 21.56
CA CYS A 30 -14.68 -14.18 21.34
C CYS A 30 -14.82 -13.39 20.04
N LYS A 31 -15.19 -14.07 18.94
CA LYS A 31 -15.49 -13.40 17.67
C LYS A 31 -16.64 -12.39 17.82
N ALA A 32 -17.72 -12.78 18.49
CA ALA A 32 -18.86 -11.88 18.76
C ALA A 32 -18.43 -10.64 19.54
N SER A 33 -17.63 -10.80 20.61
CA SER A 33 -17.14 -9.68 21.42
C SER A 33 -16.28 -8.66 20.66
N CYS A 34 -15.64 -9.08 19.55
CA CYS A 34 -14.88 -8.20 18.67
C CYS A 34 -15.80 -7.42 17.71
N LEU A 35 -16.86 -8.07 17.22
CA LEU A 35 -17.86 -7.42 16.37
C LEU A 35 -18.71 -6.41 17.14
N GLU A 36 -19.05 -6.74 18.38
CA GLU A 36 -19.85 -5.94 19.31
C GLU A 36 -19.03 -4.91 20.10
N TYR A 37 -17.71 -4.83 19.87
CA TYR A 37 -16.88 -3.87 20.57
C TYR A 37 -17.17 -2.45 20.08
N GLU A 38 -17.71 -1.62 20.97
CA GLU A 38 -18.01 -0.20 20.74
C GLU A 38 -17.00 0.75 21.42
N GLY A 39 -15.84 0.25 21.84
CA GLY A 39 -14.81 1.10 22.44
C GLY A 39 -14.08 1.97 21.41
N GLY A 40 -13.31 2.96 21.88
CA GLY A 40 -12.60 3.93 21.03
C GLY A 40 -11.46 3.38 20.15
N ARG A 41 -11.27 2.06 20.06
CA ARG A 41 -10.31 1.38 19.17
C ARG A 41 -11.07 0.37 18.31
N THR A 42 -10.71 0.22 17.04
CA THR A 42 -11.30 -0.82 16.19
C THR A 42 -10.83 -2.19 16.64
N CYS A 43 -11.71 -3.20 16.59
CA CYS A 43 -11.30 -4.60 16.75
C CYS A 43 -11.18 -5.26 15.37
N ASP A 44 -9.94 -5.53 14.97
CA ASP A 44 -9.58 -6.08 13.66
C ASP A 44 -9.51 -7.61 13.68
N GLY A 45 -9.57 -8.21 14.88
CA GLY A 45 -9.57 -9.65 15.06
C GLY A 45 -9.39 -10.05 16.51
N ILE A 46 -9.29 -11.35 16.73
CA ILE A 46 -9.09 -11.95 18.04
C ILE A 46 -7.92 -12.92 18.05
N MET A 47 -7.33 -13.09 19.21
CA MET A 47 -6.45 -14.20 19.52
C MET A 47 -7.12 -15.05 20.60
N PHE A 48 -7.14 -16.37 20.42
CA PHE A 48 -7.77 -17.29 21.36
C PHE A 48 -6.79 -18.37 21.82
N GLU A 49 -6.65 -18.54 23.12
CA GLU A 49 -5.82 -19.57 23.76
C GLU A 49 -6.69 -20.75 24.19
N ALA A 50 -6.58 -21.89 23.49
CA ALA A 50 -7.51 -23.01 23.67
C ALA A 50 -7.36 -23.73 25.02
N SER A 51 -6.14 -23.79 25.55
CA SER A 51 -5.81 -24.47 26.82
C SER A 51 -6.41 -23.77 28.04
N THR A 52 -6.48 -22.44 28.01
CA THR A 52 -6.96 -21.60 29.11
C THR A 52 -8.32 -20.97 28.83
N GLN A 53 -8.86 -21.18 27.62
CA GLN A 53 -10.10 -20.58 27.13
C GLN A 53 -10.08 -19.05 27.20
N ARG A 54 -8.93 -18.43 26.94
CA ARG A 54 -8.78 -16.97 27.00
C ARG A 54 -8.94 -16.33 25.63
N CYS A 55 -9.73 -15.27 25.61
CA CYS A 55 -10.00 -14.43 24.44
C CYS A 55 -9.26 -13.09 24.56
N PHE A 56 -8.62 -12.63 23.50
CA PHE A 56 -7.94 -11.33 23.44
C PHE A 56 -8.36 -10.60 22.16
N ARG A 57 -8.92 -9.40 22.27
CA ARG A 57 -9.25 -8.57 21.11
C ARG A 57 -8.04 -7.78 20.66
N LYS A 58 -7.82 -7.73 19.35
CA LYS A 58 -6.63 -7.16 18.74
C LYS A 58 -7.00 -6.11 17.69
N SER A 59 -6.21 -5.04 17.64
CA SER A 59 -6.25 -4.02 16.59
C SER A 59 -4.91 -3.98 15.86
N ASN A 60 -4.87 -3.35 14.69
CA ASN A 60 -3.69 -3.19 13.85
C ASN A 60 -2.93 -4.49 13.62
N ILE A 61 -3.67 -5.59 13.39
CA ILE A 61 -3.07 -6.92 13.32
C ILE A 61 -2.20 -7.04 12.06
N ASN A 62 -0.91 -7.32 12.26
CA ASN A 62 0.05 -7.68 11.24
C ASN A 62 0.53 -9.12 11.44
N PRO A 63 -0.08 -10.11 10.74
CA PRO A 63 0.25 -11.52 10.89
C PRO A 63 1.71 -11.89 10.60
N ALA A 64 2.45 -11.05 9.87
CA ALA A 64 3.87 -11.28 9.56
C ALA A 64 4.79 -11.01 10.76
N ARG A 65 4.37 -10.14 11.69
CA ARG A 65 5.11 -9.82 12.93
C ARG A 65 4.71 -10.69 14.13
N CYS A 66 3.67 -11.50 13.98
CA CYS A 66 3.23 -12.43 15.02
C CYS A 66 4.12 -13.67 15.09
N SER A 67 4.42 -14.13 16.29
CA SER A 67 5.22 -15.33 16.49
C SER A 67 4.42 -16.61 16.20
N PRO A 68 5.06 -17.64 15.63
CA PRO A 68 4.50 -18.99 15.61
C PRO A 68 4.35 -19.48 17.04
N ASP A 69 3.11 -19.73 17.46
CA ASP A 69 2.79 -20.30 18.76
C ASP A 69 1.53 -21.16 18.56
N PRO A 70 1.60 -22.48 18.82
CA PRO A 70 0.48 -23.39 18.65
C PRO A 70 -0.58 -23.23 19.75
N SER A 71 -0.27 -22.55 20.85
CA SER A 71 -1.20 -22.33 21.97
C SER A 71 -2.30 -21.32 21.60
N TYR A 72 -2.02 -20.47 20.61
CA TYR A 72 -2.89 -19.38 20.17
C TYR A 72 -3.35 -19.53 18.72
N VAL A 73 -4.64 -19.31 18.50
CA VAL A 73 -5.24 -19.17 17.17
C VAL A 73 -5.63 -17.72 16.95
N LEU A 74 -5.17 -17.16 15.83
CA LEU A 74 -5.50 -15.80 15.39
C LEU A 74 -6.69 -15.88 14.42
N TYR A 75 -7.75 -15.11 14.67
CA TYR A 75 -8.88 -14.94 13.76
C TYR A 75 -9.00 -13.48 13.36
N LEU A 76 -8.91 -13.18 12.07
CA LEU A 76 -9.08 -11.84 11.54
C LEU A 76 -10.56 -11.56 11.27
N ARG A 77 -10.99 -10.32 11.55
CA ARG A 77 -12.31 -9.82 11.18
C ARG A 77 -12.33 -9.59 9.67
N ALA A 78 -13.32 -10.16 8.99
CA ALA A 78 -13.59 -9.78 7.60
C ALA A 78 -14.15 -8.35 7.61
N SER A 79 -13.51 -7.43 6.88
CA SER A 79 -14.02 -6.06 6.71
C SER A 79 -15.41 -6.10 6.08
N SER A 80 -16.35 -5.31 6.60
CA SER A 80 -17.76 -5.28 6.17
C SER A 80 -17.97 -4.52 4.85
N SER A 81 -17.11 -4.73 3.86
CA SER A 81 -17.48 -4.49 2.47
C SER A 81 -18.31 -5.67 1.99
N PRO A 82 -19.42 -5.48 1.24
CA PRO A 82 -20.21 -6.58 0.72
C PRO A 82 -19.37 -7.35 -0.31
N ALA A 83 -18.63 -8.35 0.17
CA ALA A 83 -17.95 -9.30 -0.68
C ALA A 83 -19.02 -10.12 -1.41
N LYS A 84 -18.98 -10.09 -2.75
CA LYS A 84 -19.68 -11.07 -3.59
C LYS A 84 -19.38 -12.49 -3.06
N PRO A 85 -20.32 -13.43 -3.16
CA PRO A 85 -20.21 -14.73 -2.49
C PRO A 85 -18.95 -15.47 -2.93
N SER A 86 -18.02 -15.63 -1.98
CA SER A 86 -16.87 -16.51 -2.11
C SER A 86 -17.36 -17.95 -1.94
N HIS A 87 -17.64 -18.61 -3.07
CA HIS A 87 -17.63 -20.06 -3.10
C HIS A 87 -16.25 -20.53 -2.65
N LYS A 88 -16.21 -21.53 -1.77
CA LYS A 88 -14.99 -22.29 -1.45
C LYS A 88 -14.50 -23.00 -2.73
N ILE A 89 -13.83 -22.27 -3.60
CA ILE A 89 -13.09 -22.85 -4.72
C ILE A 89 -11.71 -23.17 -4.13
N LYS A 90 -11.27 -24.42 -4.25
CA LYS A 90 -9.83 -24.76 -4.19
C LYS A 90 -9.06 -23.69 -4.97
N PRO A 91 -7.84 -23.28 -4.59
CA PRO A 91 -7.06 -22.36 -5.41
C PRO A 91 -7.11 -22.91 -6.84
N PRO A 92 -7.69 -22.21 -7.81
CA PRO A 92 -7.54 -22.63 -9.17
C PRO A 92 -6.02 -22.69 -9.36
N SER A 93 -5.53 -23.68 -10.10
CA SER A 93 -4.24 -23.58 -10.77
C SER A 93 -4.33 -22.42 -11.78
N GLY A 94 -4.47 -21.21 -11.25
CA GLY A 94 -4.67 -19.97 -11.97
C GLY A 94 -3.42 -19.80 -12.77
N LYS A 95 -3.58 -19.93 -14.09
CA LYS A 95 -2.51 -19.76 -15.05
C LYS A 95 -1.85 -18.41 -14.73
N GLN A 96 -0.62 -18.47 -14.23
CA GLN A 96 0.16 -17.28 -13.93
C GLN A 96 0.25 -16.47 -15.22
N LEU A 97 -0.12 -15.19 -15.16
CA LEU A 97 -0.06 -14.33 -16.33
C LEU A 97 1.39 -14.26 -16.81
N SER A 98 1.57 -14.48 -18.11
CA SER A 98 2.83 -14.23 -18.79
C SER A 98 3.23 -12.76 -18.66
N ALA A 99 4.51 -12.46 -18.83
CA ALA A 99 5.01 -11.08 -18.91
C ALA A 99 4.23 -10.24 -19.94
N GLN A 100 3.89 -10.83 -21.09
CA GLN A 100 3.11 -10.17 -22.14
C GLN A 100 1.69 -9.81 -21.67
N GLU A 101 0.97 -10.75 -21.05
CA GLU A 101 -0.38 -10.49 -20.54
C GLU A 101 -0.39 -9.43 -19.42
N ARG A 102 0.68 -9.38 -18.60
CA ARG A 102 0.87 -8.33 -17.58
C ARG A 102 1.06 -6.97 -18.23
N VAL A 103 1.94 -6.86 -19.24
CA VAL A 103 2.16 -5.61 -19.97
C VAL A 103 0.91 -5.15 -20.72
N GLU A 104 0.12 -6.07 -21.27
CA GLU A 104 -1.17 -5.74 -21.87
C GLU A 104 -2.16 -5.20 -20.84
N ALA A 105 -2.20 -5.75 -19.62
CA ALA A 105 -3.02 -5.24 -18.54
C ALA A 105 -2.58 -3.83 -18.10
N LEU A 106 -1.27 -3.59 -18.01
CA LEU A 106 -0.71 -2.26 -17.72
C LEU A 106 -1.07 -1.25 -18.80
N ASN A 107 -0.94 -1.62 -20.08
CA ASN A 107 -1.28 -0.75 -21.20
C ASN A 107 -2.79 -0.46 -21.31
N ARG A 108 -3.65 -1.40 -20.90
CA ARG A 108 -5.09 -1.12 -20.77
C ARG A 108 -5.35 -0.08 -19.69
N ARG A 109 -4.79 -0.25 -18.48
CA ARG A 109 -4.92 0.75 -17.40
C ARG A 109 -4.36 2.11 -17.79
N PHE A 110 -3.21 2.15 -18.47
CA PHE A 110 -2.62 3.39 -18.94
C PHE A 110 -3.51 4.11 -19.97
N ARG A 111 -4.06 3.39 -20.94
CA ARG A 111 -4.90 3.99 -22.00
C ARG A 111 -6.27 4.43 -21.46
N ASP A 112 -6.88 3.59 -20.64
CA ASP A 112 -8.27 3.76 -20.21
C ASP A 112 -8.39 4.55 -18.89
N GLY A 113 -7.24 4.93 -18.30
CA GLY A 113 -7.14 5.66 -17.05
C GLY A 113 -7.83 7.03 -17.09
N ARG A 114 -8.55 7.35 -16.03
CA ARG A 114 -9.35 8.58 -15.87
C ARG A 114 -9.53 8.91 -14.39
N PRO A 115 -9.84 10.16 -14.00
CA PRO A 115 -10.19 10.47 -12.62
C PRO A 115 -11.26 9.51 -12.08
N SER A 116 -10.92 8.77 -11.02
CA SER A 116 -11.75 7.74 -10.39
C SER A 116 -11.33 7.54 -8.94
N ASP A 117 -12.26 7.04 -8.11
CA ASP A 117 -12.00 6.68 -6.70
C ASP A 117 -11.40 5.27 -6.56
N ASP A 118 -11.15 4.60 -7.70
CA ASP A 118 -10.56 3.26 -7.80
C ASP A 118 -9.21 3.35 -8.52
N LEU A 119 -8.14 2.92 -7.84
CA LEU A 119 -6.77 2.96 -8.37
C LEU A 119 -6.64 2.24 -9.73
N ALA A 120 -7.30 1.09 -9.88
CA ALA A 120 -7.21 0.29 -11.10
C ALA A 120 -7.84 1.01 -12.32
N SER A 121 -8.87 1.82 -12.08
CA SER A 121 -9.54 2.64 -13.09
C SER A 121 -8.86 3.99 -13.34
N SER A 122 -7.99 4.43 -12.43
CA SER A 122 -7.34 5.74 -12.51
C SER A 122 -6.10 5.76 -13.39
N GLY A 123 -5.41 4.63 -13.52
CA GLY A 123 -4.21 4.50 -14.34
C GLY A 123 -3.25 3.45 -13.80
N VAL A 124 -1.96 3.67 -14.02
CA VAL A 124 -0.90 2.83 -13.48
C VAL A 124 -0.18 3.58 -12.36
N LEU A 125 -0.17 2.97 -11.18
CA LEU A 125 0.54 3.50 -10.01
C LEU A 125 2.03 3.16 -10.12
N VAL A 126 2.88 4.17 -10.10
CA VAL A 126 4.33 4.02 -10.24
C VAL A 126 5.06 4.74 -9.12
N ARG A 127 6.14 4.13 -8.65
CA ARG A 127 7.08 4.72 -7.71
C ARG A 127 8.44 4.83 -8.38
N GLN A 128 8.95 6.04 -8.58
CA GLN A 128 10.33 6.22 -9.03
C GLN A 128 11.30 5.98 -7.87
N PHE A 129 12.47 5.40 -8.15
CA PHE A 129 13.48 5.21 -7.11
C PHE A 129 14.07 6.52 -6.62
N ASP A 130 14.21 6.60 -5.30
CA ASP A 130 14.76 7.75 -4.61
C ASP A 130 15.54 7.32 -3.37
N THR A 131 15.80 8.27 -2.48
CA THR A 131 16.57 8.05 -1.26
C THR A 131 15.69 7.60 -0.09
N LEU A 132 14.38 7.36 -0.30
CA LEU A 132 13.42 6.84 0.68
C LEU A 132 13.25 5.32 0.59
N ASP A 133 13.92 4.67 -0.35
CA ASP A 133 13.94 3.21 -0.50
C ASP A 133 15.09 2.58 0.31
N ASP A 134 14.95 1.29 0.66
CA ASP A 134 16.10 0.51 1.10
C ASP A 134 17.14 0.41 -0.04
N ALA A 135 18.36 0.89 0.21
CA ALA A 135 19.42 0.93 -0.79
C ALA A 135 19.82 -0.44 -1.35
N SER A 136 19.63 -1.51 -0.57
CA SER A 136 19.94 -2.90 -0.94
C SER A 136 18.76 -3.62 -1.57
N LYS A 137 17.54 -3.32 -1.11
CA LYS A 137 16.27 -3.92 -1.52
C LYS A 137 15.27 -2.82 -1.86
N LYS A 138 15.45 -2.15 -3.00
CA LYS A 138 14.65 -0.95 -3.39
C LYS A 138 13.13 -1.17 -3.56
N TRP A 139 12.64 -2.39 -3.39
CA TRP A 139 11.22 -2.71 -3.26
C TRP A 139 10.72 -2.72 -1.80
N LEU A 140 11.56 -2.31 -0.85
CA LEU A 140 11.25 -2.15 0.56
C LEU A 140 11.45 -0.68 0.97
N PRO A 141 10.68 -0.19 1.96
CA PRO A 141 10.87 1.15 2.48
C PRO A 141 12.23 1.30 3.15
N CYS A 142 12.61 2.56 3.40
CA CYS A 142 13.78 2.89 4.21
C CYS A 142 13.86 2.00 5.47
N PRO A 143 14.99 1.32 5.72
CA PRO A 143 15.09 0.37 6.82
C PRO A 143 15.03 1.10 8.17
N PRO A 144 14.50 0.47 9.22
CA PRO A 144 14.52 1.05 10.55
C PRO A 144 15.92 1.06 11.16
N GLU A 145 16.83 0.19 10.73
CA GLU A 145 18.15 0.09 11.35
C GLU A 145 19.25 -0.02 10.30
N GLY A 146 20.48 0.25 10.71
CA GLY A 146 21.67 0.14 9.87
C GLY A 146 22.15 1.46 9.26
N ASN A 147 23.23 1.39 8.48
CA ASN A 147 23.99 2.57 8.04
C ASN A 147 23.28 3.47 7.00
N ASN A 148 22.09 3.08 6.51
CA ASN A 148 21.32 3.79 5.48
C ASN A 148 19.88 4.08 5.93
N ASN A 149 19.64 4.28 7.23
CA ASN A 149 18.31 4.48 7.81
C ASN A 149 17.93 5.96 8.05
N TRP A 150 18.65 6.92 7.46
CA TRP A 150 18.40 8.36 7.67
C TRP A 150 16.96 8.78 7.31
N CYS A 151 16.33 8.05 6.40
CA CYS A 151 14.96 8.24 5.94
C CYS A 151 13.90 7.46 6.76
N MET A 152 14.28 6.83 7.89
CA MET A 152 13.38 5.99 8.69
C MET A 152 12.07 6.70 9.04
N GLN A 153 12.12 7.99 9.37
CA GLN A 153 10.93 8.78 9.72
C GLN A 153 9.88 8.90 8.59
N PHE A 154 10.22 8.44 7.38
CA PHE A 154 9.35 8.38 6.21
C PHE A 154 9.02 6.93 5.81
N SER A 155 9.50 5.93 6.55
CA SER A 155 9.32 4.50 6.22
C SER A 155 7.88 4.01 6.31
N ASP A 156 6.97 4.83 6.81
CA ASP A 156 5.54 4.53 6.87
C ASP A 156 4.82 4.72 5.53
N ARG A 157 5.39 5.51 4.61
CA ARG A 157 4.71 5.93 3.39
C ARG A 157 5.64 5.94 2.19
N TRP A 158 5.03 5.85 1.02
CA TRP A 158 5.72 6.10 -0.24
C TRP A 158 5.04 7.18 -1.06
N PRO A 159 5.76 8.23 -1.47
CA PRO A 159 5.29 9.07 -2.56
C PRO A 159 5.29 8.24 -3.86
N THR A 160 4.17 8.26 -4.56
CA THR A 160 3.98 7.60 -5.84
C THR A 160 3.27 8.55 -6.79
N SER A 161 3.26 8.20 -8.08
CA SER A 161 2.46 8.90 -9.08
C SER A 161 1.52 7.93 -9.76
N ILE A 162 0.34 8.38 -10.14
CA ILE A 162 -0.53 7.66 -11.07
C ILE A 162 -0.41 8.28 -12.46
N ILE A 163 -0.17 7.42 -13.46
CA ILE A 163 0.01 7.83 -14.86
C ILE A 163 -1.01 7.16 -15.78
N ASN A 164 -1.40 7.89 -16.82
CA ASN A 164 -2.26 7.42 -17.91
C ASN A 164 -2.01 8.27 -19.17
N ALA A 165 -2.68 7.95 -20.28
CA ALA A 165 -2.49 8.62 -21.57
C ALA A 165 -2.76 10.14 -21.56
N ASN A 166 -3.48 10.65 -20.55
CA ASN A 166 -3.77 12.07 -20.34
C ASN A 166 -2.97 12.66 -19.16
N GLN A 167 -2.15 11.85 -18.50
CA GLN A 167 -1.44 12.18 -17.27
C GLN A 167 -0.04 11.54 -17.28
N LEU A 168 0.89 12.24 -17.93
CA LEU A 168 2.23 11.71 -18.26
C LEU A 168 3.35 12.23 -17.35
N ALA A 169 3.06 13.23 -16.52
CA ALA A 169 4.07 13.87 -15.69
C ALA A 169 4.36 13.03 -14.44
N LEU A 170 5.63 12.70 -14.26
CA LEU A 170 6.19 12.08 -13.06
C LEU A 170 6.86 13.14 -12.18
N TYR A 171 7.10 12.81 -10.91
CA TYR A 171 7.79 13.71 -9.99
C TYR A 171 9.25 13.97 -10.40
N TYR A 172 10.02 12.90 -10.61
CA TYR A 172 11.34 13.01 -11.20
C TYR A 172 11.22 13.00 -12.72
N GLY A 173 11.99 13.87 -13.37
CA GLY A 173 12.05 13.97 -14.83
C GLY A 173 12.51 12.67 -15.52
N PRO A 174 12.55 12.68 -16.86
CA PRO A 174 12.98 11.52 -17.64
C PRO A 174 14.41 11.11 -17.24
N GLY A 175 14.64 9.80 -17.06
CA GLY A 175 15.94 9.24 -16.64
C GLY A 175 15.91 8.45 -15.33
N LYS A 176 14.80 8.51 -14.57
CA LYS A 176 14.60 7.69 -13.38
C LYS A 176 13.53 6.62 -13.58
N GLY A 177 13.95 5.36 -13.42
CA GLY A 177 13.05 4.21 -13.36
C GLY A 177 12.52 3.93 -11.96
N GLY A 178 11.87 2.78 -11.78
CA GLY A 178 11.25 2.43 -10.52
C GLY A 178 10.37 1.19 -10.54
N LEU A 179 9.38 1.19 -9.66
CA LEU A 179 8.42 0.11 -9.45
C LEU A 179 7.06 0.47 -10.04
N ILE A 180 6.38 -0.54 -10.58
CA ILE A 180 4.95 -0.49 -10.85
C ILE A 180 4.25 -1.19 -9.69
N ILE A 181 3.38 -0.45 -9.01
CA ILE A 181 2.70 -0.91 -7.78
C ILE A 181 1.28 -1.38 -8.12
N ALA A 182 0.88 -2.51 -7.54
CA ALA A 182 -0.45 -3.06 -7.71
C ALA A 182 -1.53 -2.06 -7.23
N PRO A 183 -2.70 -2.00 -7.89
CA PRO A 183 -3.78 -1.09 -7.50
C PRO A 183 -4.54 -1.57 -6.25
N THR A 184 -4.11 -2.68 -5.63
CA THR A 184 -4.68 -3.27 -4.41
C THR A 184 -4.04 -2.72 -3.13
N VAL A 185 -3.09 -1.79 -3.25
CA VAL A 185 -2.50 -1.08 -2.11
C VAL A 185 -3.45 0.02 -1.62
N GLU A 186 -3.27 0.44 -0.37
CA GLU A 186 -4.04 1.52 0.22
C GLU A 186 -3.28 2.84 0.14
N LEU A 187 -4.03 3.93 0.02
CA LEU A 187 -3.51 5.29 0.09
C LEU A 187 -3.76 5.85 1.49
N PHE A 188 -2.83 6.67 1.99
CA PHE A 188 -3.12 7.62 3.04
C PHE A 188 -3.86 8.84 2.49
N CYS A 189 -3.43 9.36 1.34
CA CYS A 189 -4.07 10.49 0.68
C CYS A 189 -3.56 10.68 -0.76
N ALA A 190 -4.14 11.64 -1.46
CA ALA A 190 -3.71 12.07 -2.78
C ALA A 190 -3.57 13.60 -2.86
N TYR A 191 -2.61 14.04 -3.68
CA TYR A 191 -2.40 15.43 -4.02
C TYR A 191 -2.50 15.63 -5.55
N PRO A 192 -3.15 16.72 -6.01
CA PRO A 192 -3.18 17.08 -7.44
C PRO A 192 -1.83 17.59 -7.99
N SER A 193 -0.82 17.67 -7.14
CA SER A 193 0.53 18.17 -7.38
C SER A 193 1.54 17.45 -6.47
N ASP A 194 2.76 17.99 -6.36
CA ASP A 194 3.63 17.69 -5.21
C ASP A 194 2.93 18.18 -3.93
N GLY A 195 2.73 17.26 -2.99
CA GLY A 195 2.15 17.48 -1.67
C GLY A 195 3.20 17.67 -0.58
N ASN A 196 4.48 17.56 -0.92
CA ASN A 196 5.62 17.64 -0.01
C ASN A 196 5.40 16.75 1.23
N SER A 197 5.08 15.46 0.98
CA SER A 197 4.73 14.52 2.06
C SER A 197 5.85 14.33 3.07
N MET A 198 7.10 14.65 2.76
CA MET A 198 8.22 14.61 3.71
C MET A 198 8.10 15.64 4.84
N GLU A 199 7.40 16.76 4.68
CA GLU A 199 7.22 17.74 5.76
C GLU A 199 6.18 17.33 6.81
N LYS A 200 5.41 16.27 6.54
CA LYS A 200 4.27 15.84 7.36
C LYS A 200 4.56 14.49 8.02
N VAL A 201 5.44 14.51 9.02
CA VAL A 201 5.89 13.33 9.75
C VAL A 201 4.98 13.06 10.95
N CYS A 202 4.65 11.79 11.17
CA CYS A 202 3.93 11.35 12.36
C CYS A 202 4.88 10.76 13.40
N ASP A 203 4.58 11.03 14.67
CA ASP A 203 5.16 10.35 15.82
C ASP A 203 4.01 9.87 16.73
N PRO A 204 3.75 8.55 16.81
CA PRO A 204 4.50 7.47 16.20
C PRO A 204 4.33 7.37 14.67
N LEU A 205 5.24 6.63 14.01
CA LEU A 205 5.09 6.23 12.61
C LEU A 205 3.70 5.64 12.34
N PHE A 206 3.21 5.80 11.10
CA PHE A 206 1.86 5.41 10.66
C PHE A 206 0.72 6.29 11.19
N GLY A 207 0.97 7.12 12.20
CA GLY A 207 -0.03 8.02 12.77
C GLY A 207 -1.21 7.29 13.41
N ASP A 208 -2.25 8.06 13.75
CA ASP A 208 -3.50 7.55 14.33
C ASP A 208 -4.66 7.54 13.33
N GLY A 209 -4.43 8.05 12.12
CA GLY A 209 -5.45 8.14 11.06
C GLY A 209 -6.42 9.31 11.24
N GLU A 210 -6.28 10.14 12.28
CA GLU A 210 -7.17 11.27 12.54
C GLU A 210 -6.40 12.58 12.76
N THR A 211 -5.55 12.61 13.80
CA THR A 211 -4.75 13.79 14.16
C THR A 211 -3.41 13.82 13.45
N CYS A 212 -2.89 12.65 13.06
CA CYS A 212 -1.76 12.53 12.18
C CYS A 212 -1.96 11.41 11.16
N ILE A 213 -1.82 11.77 9.89
CA ILE A 213 -1.86 10.87 8.75
C ILE A 213 -0.52 11.05 8.02
N PRO A 214 0.31 10.01 7.87
CA PRO A 214 1.65 10.17 7.30
C PRO A 214 1.65 10.83 5.93
N GLY A 215 2.35 11.94 5.79
CA GLY A 215 2.45 12.65 4.51
C GLY A 215 1.22 13.46 4.11
N CYS A 216 0.20 13.53 4.96
CA CYS A 216 -1.12 14.04 4.64
C CYS A 216 -1.58 15.12 5.62
N TYR A 217 -2.58 15.90 5.22
CA TYR A 217 -3.29 16.79 6.14
C TYR A 217 -4.22 15.95 7.02
N PRO A 218 -4.33 16.26 8.33
CA PRO A 218 -5.19 15.53 9.23
C PRO A 218 -6.67 15.79 8.93
N LYS A 219 -7.53 14.97 9.54
CA LYS A 219 -8.98 15.02 9.37
C LYS A 219 -9.51 16.43 9.66
N GLY A 220 -10.30 16.98 8.74
CA GLY A 220 -10.85 18.34 8.84
C GLY A 220 -9.90 19.46 8.39
N GLN A 221 -8.67 19.14 7.99
CA GLN A 221 -7.77 20.04 7.25
C GLN A 221 -7.54 19.56 5.81
N GLU A 222 -8.26 18.53 5.40
CA GLU A 222 -8.24 17.98 4.06
C GLU A 222 -8.82 18.96 3.03
N CYS A 223 -8.53 18.73 1.76
CA CYS A 223 -9.14 19.52 0.70
C CYS A 223 -10.65 19.31 0.65
N HIS A 224 -11.37 20.42 0.46
CA HIS A 224 -12.79 20.48 0.17
C HIS A 224 -13.02 21.33 -1.08
N GLY A 225 -13.88 20.88 -2.01
CA GLY A 225 -14.12 21.57 -3.28
C GLY A 225 -12.91 21.52 -4.25
N ASP A 226 -12.83 22.49 -5.15
CA ASP A 226 -11.88 22.53 -6.29
C ASP A 226 -10.52 23.13 -5.90
N VAL A 227 -9.96 22.75 -4.75
CA VAL A 227 -8.69 23.30 -4.26
C VAL A 227 -7.52 22.51 -4.83
N THR A 228 -6.61 23.19 -5.52
CA THR A 228 -5.65 22.53 -6.41
C THR A 228 -4.22 22.39 -5.86
N TRP A 229 -3.91 22.84 -4.64
CA TRP A 229 -2.50 22.80 -4.17
C TRP A 229 -2.23 22.92 -2.65
N THR A 230 -3.18 23.30 -1.79
CA THR A 230 -2.87 23.65 -0.37
C THR A 230 -3.07 22.54 0.65
N CYS A 231 -3.62 21.40 0.25
CA CYS A 231 -4.09 20.34 1.15
C CYS A 231 -4.06 18.97 0.46
N SER A 232 -4.25 17.90 1.23
CA SER A 232 -4.41 16.54 0.69
C SER A 232 -5.89 16.15 0.58
N TYR A 233 -6.23 15.34 -0.41
CA TYR A 233 -7.53 14.68 -0.51
C TYR A 233 -7.46 13.31 0.19
N PRO A 234 -8.49 12.93 0.97
CA PRO A 234 -8.54 11.58 1.52
C PRO A 234 -8.73 10.53 0.41
N PRO A 235 -8.43 9.24 0.66
CA PRO A 235 -8.49 8.18 -0.34
C PRO A 235 -9.86 8.07 -1.03
N GLU A 236 -10.95 8.30 -0.30
CA GLU A 236 -12.33 8.25 -0.81
C GLU A 236 -12.66 9.38 -1.80
N ARG A 237 -11.77 10.38 -1.91
CA ARG A 237 -11.87 11.49 -2.85
C ARG A 237 -10.72 11.51 -3.86
N LEU A 238 -10.14 10.34 -4.16
CA LEU A 238 -9.08 10.21 -5.17
C LEU A 238 -9.52 10.78 -6.52
N ARG A 239 -10.78 10.58 -6.94
CA ARG A 239 -11.29 11.17 -8.19
C ARG A 239 -11.12 12.68 -8.21
N ASP A 240 -11.43 13.34 -7.10
CA ASP A 240 -11.41 14.79 -7.01
C ASP A 240 -9.96 15.32 -7.06
N ALA A 241 -9.01 14.63 -6.42
CA ALA A 241 -7.59 14.95 -6.54
C ALA A 241 -7.09 14.84 -7.98
N LEU A 242 -7.48 13.77 -8.69
CA LEU A 242 -7.07 13.55 -10.08
C LEU A 242 -7.77 14.49 -11.05
N GLN A 243 -9.02 14.89 -10.76
CA GLN A 243 -9.72 15.92 -11.53
C GLN A 243 -9.07 17.29 -11.32
N ALA A 244 -8.80 17.66 -10.06
CA ALA A 244 -8.10 18.90 -9.71
C ALA A 244 -6.71 18.99 -10.38
N GLN A 245 -6.00 17.87 -10.50
CA GLN A 245 -4.77 17.77 -11.29
C GLN A 245 -5.02 18.03 -12.79
N ALA A 246 -6.00 17.35 -13.38
CA ALA A 246 -6.32 17.45 -14.80
C ALA A 246 -6.74 18.88 -15.20
N ASP A 247 -7.31 19.64 -14.27
CA ASP A 247 -7.76 21.01 -14.48
C ASP A 247 -6.63 22.05 -14.33
N ARG A 248 -5.43 21.66 -13.89
CA ARG A 248 -4.28 22.58 -13.76
C ARG A 248 -3.86 23.11 -15.13
N ILE A 249 -3.69 24.43 -15.26
CA ILE A 249 -3.36 25.11 -16.52
C ILE A 249 -1.99 24.67 -17.07
N ASP A 250 -1.01 24.45 -16.18
CA ASP A 250 0.35 24.06 -16.57
C ASP A 250 0.43 22.56 -16.87
N TYR A 251 0.11 22.19 -18.11
CA TYR A 251 0.11 20.80 -18.59
C TYR A 251 1.45 20.09 -18.41
N GLN A 252 2.57 20.82 -18.52
CA GLN A 252 3.91 20.23 -18.45
C GLN A 252 4.31 19.86 -17.02
N ASN A 253 3.70 20.49 -16.02
CA ASN A 253 3.97 20.25 -14.59
C ASN A 253 2.78 19.66 -13.84
N ARG A 254 1.90 18.92 -14.54
CA ARG A 254 0.79 18.19 -13.91
C ARG A 254 1.26 16.92 -13.20
N ASN A 255 2.39 16.87 -12.50
CA ASN A 255 2.66 15.68 -11.67
C ASN A 255 1.60 15.55 -10.55
N ASN A 256 1.42 14.35 -10.00
CA ASN A 256 0.65 14.10 -8.78
C ASN A 256 1.53 13.38 -7.76
N GLU A 257 1.09 13.44 -6.51
CA GLU A 257 1.65 12.64 -5.43
C GLU A 257 0.52 11.86 -4.76
N LEU A 258 0.56 10.54 -4.88
CA LEU A 258 -0.29 9.62 -4.14
C LEU A 258 0.56 9.03 -3.03
N VAL A 259 0.14 9.26 -1.79
CA VAL A 259 0.87 8.80 -0.61
C VAL A 259 0.35 7.42 -0.26
N VAL A 260 1.14 6.39 -0.55
CA VAL A 260 0.78 4.98 -0.34
C VAL A 260 1.13 4.55 1.09
N ASP A 261 0.24 3.78 1.73
CA ASP A 261 0.56 3.08 2.97
C ASP A 261 1.46 1.87 2.65
N VAL A 262 2.73 1.99 3.03
CA VAL A 262 3.76 0.98 2.75
C VAL A 262 3.45 -0.36 3.41
N ARG A 263 2.67 -0.41 4.49
CA ARG A 263 2.26 -1.69 5.12
C ARG A 263 1.50 -2.55 4.13
N THR A 264 0.65 -1.95 3.30
CA THR A 264 -0.13 -2.68 2.30
C THR A 264 0.73 -3.19 1.17
N VAL A 265 1.77 -2.45 0.78
CA VAL A 265 2.79 -2.94 -0.17
C VAL A 265 3.52 -4.15 0.42
N VAL A 266 4.15 -3.98 1.58
CA VAL A 266 5.04 -4.99 2.18
C VAL A 266 4.27 -6.27 2.52
N SER A 267 3.04 -6.16 3.02
CA SER A 267 2.20 -7.33 3.35
C SER A 267 1.71 -8.11 2.13
N GLN A 268 1.71 -7.48 0.95
CA GLN A 268 1.29 -8.08 -0.31
C GLN A 268 2.48 -8.48 -1.20
N LEU A 269 3.72 -8.40 -0.72
CA LEU A 269 4.88 -8.85 -1.49
C LEU A 269 4.89 -10.38 -1.64
N PRO A 270 5.27 -10.91 -2.82
CA PRO A 270 5.78 -10.18 -4.00
C PRO A 270 4.71 -9.58 -4.92
N GLU A 271 3.44 -9.94 -4.77
CA GLU A 271 2.35 -9.57 -5.68
C GLU A 271 2.06 -8.06 -5.76
N ALA A 272 2.45 -7.28 -4.74
CA ALA A 272 2.35 -5.82 -4.74
C ALA A 272 3.17 -5.15 -5.84
N ILE A 273 4.20 -5.83 -6.38
CA ILE A 273 5.03 -5.32 -7.47
C ILE A 273 4.59 -5.96 -8.78
N GLU A 274 3.96 -5.18 -9.64
CA GLU A 274 3.45 -5.66 -10.93
C GLU A 274 4.49 -5.57 -12.04
N GLY A 275 5.59 -4.83 -11.83
CA GLY A 275 6.63 -4.58 -12.83
C GLY A 275 7.74 -3.68 -12.32
N PHE A 276 8.84 -3.65 -13.05
CA PHE A 276 9.93 -2.70 -12.89
C PHE A 276 10.03 -1.89 -14.18
N PHE A 277 10.05 -0.57 -14.08
CA PHE A 277 10.07 0.30 -15.26
C PHE A 277 11.36 1.10 -15.34
N PHE A 278 11.75 1.46 -16.56
CA PHE A 278 12.80 2.44 -16.83
C PHE A 278 12.37 3.46 -17.88
N ILE A 279 13.04 4.61 -17.86
CA ILE A 279 12.92 5.67 -18.88
C ILE A 279 14.35 6.05 -19.26
N GLY A 280 14.82 5.60 -20.42
CA GLY A 280 16.20 5.80 -20.86
C GLY A 280 17.19 4.82 -20.23
N ASP A 281 17.60 5.04 -18.97
CA ASP A 281 18.57 4.17 -18.28
C ASP A 281 17.89 3.00 -17.57
N ARG A 282 18.22 1.78 -18.01
CA ARG A 282 17.68 0.52 -17.47
C ARG A 282 18.47 -0.07 -16.29
N THR A 283 19.66 0.46 -15.98
CA THR A 283 20.64 -0.21 -15.10
C THR A 283 20.08 -0.48 -13.70
N GLU A 284 19.56 0.55 -13.02
CA GLU A 284 19.06 0.41 -11.64
C GLU A 284 17.77 -0.43 -11.54
N PRO A 285 16.74 -0.24 -12.40
CA PRO A 285 15.55 -1.10 -12.41
C PRO A 285 15.84 -2.55 -12.75
N GLU A 286 16.74 -2.81 -13.71
CA GLU A 286 17.12 -4.18 -14.08
C GLU A 286 17.85 -4.90 -12.94
N GLU A 287 18.83 -4.23 -12.30
CA GLU A 287 19.54 -4.81 -11.17
C GLU A 287 18.59 -5.08 -9.99
N THR A 288 17.71 -4.13 -9.69
CA THR A 288 16.71 -4.25 -8.62
C THR A 288 15.76 -5.41 -8.91
N ARG A 289 15.24 -5.50 -10.14
CA ARG A 289 14.38 -6.62 -10.56
C ARG A 289 15.09 -7.95 -10.40
N ARG A 290 16.33 -8.08 -10.86
CA ARG A 290 17.10 -9.32 -10.73
C ARG A 290 17.22 -9.75 -9.26
N LYS A 291 17.53 -8.82 -8.36
CA LYS A 291 17.58 -9.08 -6.91
C LYS A 291 16.22 -9.49 -6.35
N PHE A 292 15.14 -8.83 -6.79
CA PHE A 292 13.76 -9.18 -6.40
C PHE A 292 13.41 -10.61 -6.83
N LEU A 293 13.67 -10.97 -8.08
CA LEU A 293 13.40 -12.31 -8.59
C LEU A 293 14.18 -13.38 -7.80
N THR A 294 15.45 -13.13 -7.50
CA THR A 294 16.25 -14.02 -6.65
C THR A 294 15.64 -14.15 -5.24
N GLU A 295 15.25 -13.05 -4.59
CA GLU A 295 14.68 -13.05 -3.23
C GLU A 295 13.40 -13.90 -3.16
N TYR A 296 12.52 -13.77 -4.15
CA TYR A 296 11.21 -14.43 -4.15
C TYR A 296 11.17 -15.73 -4.96
N GLY A 297 12.31 -16.26 -5.40
CA GLY A 297 12.39 -17.53 -6.14
C GLY A 297 11.64 -17.50 -7.48
N MET A 298 11.61 -16.34 -8.13
CA MET A 298 10.92 -16.11 -9.40
C MET A 298 11.89 -16.18 -10.60
N THR A 299 11.32 -16.39 -11.78
CA THR A 299 12.01 -16.37 -13.08
C THR A 299 11.51 -15.21 -13.92
N ASP A 300 12.12 -14.99 -15.08
CA ASP A 300 11.68 -13.97 -16.02
C ASP A 300 10.26 -14.23 -16.56
N GLU A 301 9.86 -15.49 -16.66
CA GLU A 301 8.55 -15.88 -17.18
C GLU A 301 7.43 -15.66 -16.17
N ASN A 302 7.71 -15.80 -14.88
CA ASN A 302 6.69 -15.87 -13.83
C ASN A 302 6.68 -14.64 -12.91
N GLY A 303 7.78 -13.90 -12.85
CA GLY A 303 7.93 -12.69 -12.05
C GLY A 303 7.41 -11.42 -12.73
N PRO A 304 7.45 -10.28 -12.03
CA PRO A 304 7.16 -8.97 -12.60
C PRO A 304 8.11 -8.66 -13.78
N PRO A 305 7.60 -8.17 -14.93
CA PRO A 305 8.42 -7.83 -16.08
C PRO A 305 9.30 -6.59 -15.84
N LEU A 306 10.40 -6.51 -16.59
CA LEU A 306 11.11 -5.25 -16.84
C LEU A 306 10.49 -4.58 -18.06
N VAL A 307 10.14 -3.30 -17.97
CA VAL A 307 9.48 -2.57 -19.06
C VAL A 307 10.09 -1.21 -19.31
N GLU A 308 10.19 -0.83 -20.58
CA GLU A 308 10.38 0.56 -20.98
C GLU A 308 9.05 1.31 -20.84
N LEU A 309 9.04 2.43 -20.12
CA LEU A 309 7.91 3.34 -20.06
C LEU A 309 8.11 4.48 -21.08
N VAL A 310 7.25 4.50 -22.10
CA VAL A 310 7.20 5.54 -23.12
C VAL A 310 6.11 6.55 -22.76
N LEU A 311 6.53 7.73 -22.28
CA LEU A 311 5.64 8.81 -21.87
C LEU A 311 5.13 9.62 -23.07
N SER A 312 4.10 9.11 -23.73
CA SER A 312 3.36 9.81 -24.78
C SER A 312 1.89 9.36 -24.79
N HIS A 313 1.02 10.10 -25.50
CA HIS A 313 -0.40 9.78 -25.58
C HIS A 313 -0.67 8.37 -26.16
N ASP A 314 0.07 7.99 -27.20
CA ASP A 314 0.04 6.65 -27.80
C ASP A 314 1.11 5.70 -27.24
N GLY A 315 1.71 6.09 -26.10
CA GLY A 315 2.79 5.39 -25.44
C GLY A 315 2.31 4.27 -24.51
N GLY A 316 3.03 4.09 -23.41
CA GLY A 316 2.77 3.04 -22.42
C GLY A 316 4.00 2.18 -22.15
N PHE A 317 3.77 0.92 -21.82
CA PHE A 317 4.78 -0.04 -21.39
C PHE A 317 5.16 -1.01 -22.50
N ARG A 318 6.45 -1.24 -22.69
CA ARG A 318 7.01 -2.21 -23.64
C ARG A 318 7.92 -3.17 -22.90
N LEU A 319 7.82 -4.47 -23.16
CA LEU A 319 8.79 -5.43 -22.63
C LEU A 319 10.20 -5.11 -23.14
N ALA A 320 11.19 -5.28 -22.26
CA ALA A 320 12.58 -4.88 -22.47
C ALA A 320 13.54 -6.04 -22.74
#